data_AF-A0A6P4BZE6-F1
#
_entry.id   AF-A0A6P4BZE6-F1
#
_cell.length_a   1.000
_cell.length_b   1.000
_cell.length_c   1.000
_cell.angle_alpha   90.00
_cell.angle_beta   90.00
_cell.angle_gamma   90.00
#
_symmetry.space_group_name_H-M   'P 1'
#
loop_
_entity.id
_entity.type
_entity.pdbx_description
1 polymer ?
#
loop_
_entity_poly.entity_id
_entity_poly.type
_entity_poly.pdbx_seq_one_letter_code
_entity_poly.pdbx_strand_id
1 'polypeptide(L)'
;MINTTKRKCQILDPLHEKAPSDERKDINKFTGYVFSRLITYAGGEPLEKGENEKKLKASYVKISGQKTSYDCAIYVMKWLELIEPENIKKGKYEWDNWTQEEVDHYRVEYASRILFSEMNKQRDRAIRESSAIRLSKPSSVLLSPFCQINSADIETG
;
A
#
# COMPACT_ATOMS: atom_id res chain seq x y z
N MET A 1 -6.48 -7.52 2.32
CA MET A 1 -5.34 -8.47 2.42
C MET A 1 -5.70 -9.78 1.72
N ILE A 2 -4.76 -10.37 1.00
CA ILE A 2 -4.95 -11.67 0.34
C ILE A 2 -4.11 -12.69 1.09
N ASN A 3 -4.75 -13.74 1.58
CA ASN A 3 -4.07 -14.90 2.11
C ASN A 3 -3.94 -15.94 1.00
N THR A 4 -2.77 -16.03 0.39
CA THR A 4 -2.51 -16.92 -0.75
C THR A 4 -2.52 -18.39 -0.32
N THR A 5 -1.99 -18.71 0.86
CA THR A 5 -2.00 -20.07 1.44
C THR A 5 -3.42 -20.59 1.64
N LYS A 6 -4.31 -19.77 2.18
CA LYS A 6 -5.72 -20.11 2.43
C LYS A 6 -6.63 -19.76 1.26
N ARG A 7 -6.10 -19.13 0.20
CA ARG A 7 -6.80 -18.60 -0.96
C ARG A 7 -8.03 -17.75 -0.59
N LYS A 8 -7.87 -16.83 0.35
CA LYS A 8 -8.97 -15.98 0.85
C LYS A 8 -8.65 -14.49 0.77
N CYS A 9 -9.64 -13.71 0.37
CA CYS A 9 -9.61 -12.26 0.52
C CYS A 9 -10.15 -11.88 1.90
N GLN A 10 -9.42 -11.02 2.58
CA GLN A 10 -9.69 -10.59 3.95
C GLN A 10 -9.69 -9.07 4.04
N ILE A 11 -10.64 -8.52 4.79
CA ILE A 11 -10.80 -7.10 5.00
C ILE A 11 -10.30 -6.77 6.40
N LEU A 12 -9.41 -5.79 6.46
CA LEU A 12 -8.95 -5.16 7.69
C LEU A 12 -9.66 -3.82 7.75
N ASP A 13 -10.60 -3.67 8.67
CA ASP A 13 -11.36 -2.45 8.89
C ASP A 13 -11.34 -2.15 10.39
N PRO A 14 -10.55 -1.18 10.84
CA PRO A 14 -10.47 -0.83 12.26
C PRO A 14 -11.74 -0.17 12.79
N LEU A 15 -12.71 0.18 11.93
CA LEU A 15 -13.94 0.86 12.33
C LEU A 15 -15.14 -0.10 12.33
N HIS A 16 -15.20 -1.04 11.39
CA HIS A 16 -16.33 -1.98 11.26
C HIS A 16 -15.89 -3.43 11.27
N GLU A 17 -16.48 -4.24 12.15
CA GLU A 17 -16.27 -5.69 12.18
C GLU A 17 -17.00 -6.44 11.04
N LYS A 18 -17.88 -5.75 10.31
CA LYS A 18 -18.65 -6.28 9.17
C LYS A 18 -18.93 -5.18 8.16
N ALA A 19 -19.38 -5.56 6.96
CA ALA A 19 -19.76 -4.58 5.96
C ALA A 19 -20.89 -3.65 6.47
N PRO A 20 -20.68 -2.32 6.49
CA PRO A 20 -21.66 -1.36 7.01
C PRO A 20 -22.88 -1.19 6.10
N SER A 21 -22.77 -1.50 4.80
CA SER A 21 -23.84 -1.37 3.82
C SER A 21 -23.78 -2.47 2.76
N ASP A 22 -24.88 -2.64 2.00
CA ASP A 22 -24.93 -3.58 0.88
C ASP A 22 -24.03 -3.12 -0.29
N GLU A 23 -23.98 -1.82 -0.56
CA GLU A 23 -23.02 -1.24 -1.51
C GLU A 23 -21.58 -1.63 -1.16
N ARG A 24 -21.23 -1.61 0.13
CA ARG A 24 -19.91 -2.02 0.58
C ARG A 24 -19.67 -3.51 0.35
N LYS A 25 -20.69 -4.36 0.49
CA LYS A 25 -20.57 -5.80 0.16
C LYS A 25 -20.30 -6.01 -1.33
N ASP A 26 -20.96 -5.25 -2.20
CA ASP A 26 -20.73 -5.33 -3.64
C ASP A 26 -19.34 -4.87 -4.04
N ILE A 27 -18.86 -3.76 -3.46
CA ILE A 27 -17.47 -3.29 -3.65
C ILE A 27 -16.47 -4.34 -3.18
N ASN A 28 -16.70 -4.96 -2.02
CA ASN A 28 -15.82 -5.99 -1.48
C ASN A 28 -15.74 -7.22 -2.39
N LYS A 29 -16.88 -7.63 -2.97
CA LYS A 29 -16.98 -8.72 -3.94
C LYS A 29 -16.25 -8.39 -5.24
N PHE A 30 -16.46 -7.19 -5.79
CA PHE A 30 -15.76 -6.72 -6.98
C PHE A 30 -14.24 -6.66 -6.77
N THR A 31 -13.81 -6.11 -5.64
CA THR A 31 -12.39 -6.01 -5.28
C THR A 31 -11.75 -7.39 -5.16
N GLY A 32 -12.43 -8.34 -4.50
CA GLY A 32 -11.97 -9.73 -4.40
C GLY A 32 -11.81 -10.41 -5.76
N TYR A 33 -12.76 -10.17 -6.67
CA TYR A 33 -12.68 -10.64 -8.06
C TYR A 33 -11.47 -10.05 -8.80
N VAL A 34 -11.28 -8.74 -8.75
CA VAL A 34 -10.13 -8.06 -9.40
C VAL A 34 -8.81 -8.64 -8.91
N PHE A 35 -8.65 -8.85 -7.60
CA PHE A 35 -7.45 -9.46 -7.04
C PHE A 35 -7.24 -10.91 -7.51
N SER A 36 -8.29 -11.72 -7.57
CA SER A 36 -8.19 -13.08 -8.11
C SER A 36 -7.68 -13.09 -9.56
N ARG A 37 -8.18 -12.16 -10.37
CA ARG A 37 -7.71 -11.97 -11.75
C ARG A 37 -6.25 -11.53 -11.80
N LEU A 38 -5.84 -10.57 -10.97
CA LEU A 38 -4.45 -10.10 -10.91
C LEU A 38 -3.47 -11.23 -10.52
N ILE A 39 -3.85 -12.10 -9.57
CA ILE A 39 -3.04 -13.28 -9.22
C ILE A 39 -2.90 -14.20 -10.44
N THR A 40 -4.00 -14.45 -11.15
CA THR A 40 -3.99 -15.29 -12.36
C THR A 40 -3.10 -14.69 -13.45
N TYR A 41 -3.17 -13.38 -13.67
CA TYR A 41 -2.31 -12.66 -14.63
C TYR A 41 -0.82 -12.76 -14.28
N ALA A 42 -0.49 -12.75 -12.99
CA ALA A 42 0.88 -12.94 -12.51
C ALA A 42 1.36 -14.42 -12.55
N GLY A 43 0.56 -15.33 -13.10
CA GLY A 43 0.88 -16.76 -13.20
C GLY A 43 0.51 -17.61 -11.98
N GLY A 44 -0.23 -17.04 -11.03
CA GLY A 44 -0.76 -17.77 -9.87
C GLY A 44 -2.10 -18.47 -10.16
N GLU A 45 -2.52 -19.36 -9.26
CA GLU A 45 -3.87 -19.94 -9.32
C GLU A 45 -4.91 -18.91 -8.84
N PRO A 46 -6.10 -18.83 -9.49
CA PRO A 46 -7.18 -17.96 -9.03
C PRO A 46 -7.67 -18.36 -7.64
N LEU A 47 -8.26 -17.40 -6.92
CA LEU A 47 -8.78 -17.62 -5.58
C LEU A 47 -9.98 -18.57 -5.59
N GLU A 48 -10.80 -18.51 -6.64
CA GLU A 48 -11.94 -19.39 -6.90
C GLU A 48 -12.04 -19.68 -8.41
N LYS A 49 -12.64 -20.81 -8.81
CA LYS A 49 -12.74 -21.22 -10.22
C LYS A 49 -14.13 -20.98 -10.80
N GLY A 50 -14.18 -20.58 -12.08
CA GLY A 50 -15.42 -20.46 -12.86
C GLY A 50 -16.39 -19.39 -12.32
N GLU A 51 -17.69 -19.68 -12.33
CA GLU A 51 -18.73 -18.74 -11.88
C GLU A 51 -18.62 -18.38 -10.39
N ASN A 52 -17.93 -19.20 -9.60
CA ASN A 52 -17.73 -18.94 -8.17
C ASN A 52 -16.72 -17.82 -7.90
N GLU A 53 -15.88 -17.47 -8.87
CA GLU A 53 -14.98 -16.31 -8.77
C GLU A 53 -15.77 -15.01 -8.61
N LYS A 54 -16.92 -14.91 -9.28
CA LYS A 54 -17.85 -13.79 -9.12
C LYS A 54 -18.57 -13.82 -7.78
N LYS A 55 -18.55 -14.92 -7.03
CA LYS A 55 -19.22 -15.08 -5.72
C LYS A 55 -18.24 -14.98 -4.55
N LEU A 56 -16.99 -14.58 -4.81
CA LEU A 56 -15.95 -14.49 -3.79
C LEU A 56 -16.40 -13.56 -2.66
N LYS A 57 -16.42 -14.12 -1.44
CA LYS A 57 -16.74 -13.36 -0.23
C LYS A 57 -15.46 -12.93 0.45
N ALA A 58 -15.28 -11.63 0.61
CA ALA A 58 -14.22 -11.09 1.43
C ALA A 58 -14.68 -11.10 2.90
N SER A 59 -13.99 -11.84 3.75
CA SER A 59 -14.32 -11.92 5.17
C SER A 59 -13.64 -10.79 5.94
N TYR A 60 -14.38 -10.15 6.84
CA TYR A 60 -13.81 -9.20 7.79
C TYR A 60 -13.01 -9.96 8.85
N VAL A 61 -11.81 -9.49 9.13
CA VAL A 61 -11.00 -9.99 10.24
C VAL A 61 -11.33 -9.12 11.45
N LYS A 62 -11.65 -9.76 12.57
CA LYS A 62 -11.83 -9.06 13.83
C LYS A 62 -10.47 -8.54 14.27
N ILE A 63 -10.31 -7.22 14.23
CA ILE A 63 -9.12 -6.50 14.67
C ILE A 63 -9.54 -5.45 15.71
N SER A 64 -8.61 -5.05 16.57
CA SER A 64 -8.88 -4.04 17.60
C SER A 64 -9.34 -2.74 16.95
N GLY A 65 -10.41 -2.18 17.50
CA GLY A 65 -11.08 -1.02 16.93
C GLY A 65 -10.33 0.28 17.20
N GLN A 66 -10.31 1.19 16.23
CA GLN A 66 -9.78 2.52 16.45
C GLN A 66 -10.68 3.33 17.39
N LYS A 67 -10.09 4.08 18.32
CA LYS A 67 -10.83 4.95 19.26
C LYS A 67 -11.19 6.31 18.66
N THR A 68 -10.35 6.83 17.77
CA THR A 68 -10.58 8.12 17.10
C THR A 68 -10.77 7.90 15.60
N SER A 69 -11.52 8.77 14.92
CA SER A 69 -11.84 8.61 13.49
C SER A 69 -10.64 8.81 12.56
N TYR A 70 -9.60 9.51 12.99
CA TYR A 70 -8.44 9.88 12.18
C TYR A 70 -7.25 8.92 12.30
N ASP A 71 -7.34 7.89 13.15
CA ASP A 71 -6.27 6.90 13.35
C ASP A 71 -6.33 5.67 12.45
N CYS A 72 -7.27 5.61 11.51
CA CYS A 72 -7.49 4.43 10.66
C CYS A 72 -6.21 3.95 9.98
N ALA A 73 -5.39 4.87 9.46
CA ALA A 73 -4.15 4.54 8.79
C ALA A 73 -3.12 3.94 9.75
N ILE A 74 -2.98 4.49 10.97
CA ILE A 74 -2.05 3.98 11.99
C ILE A 74 -2.43 2.56 12.37
N TYR A 75 -3.72 2.31 12.58
CA TYR A 75 -4.22 0.98 12.90
C TYR A 75 -3.99 0.01 11.75
N VAL A 76 -4.34 0.36 10.51
CA VAL A 76 -4.12 -0.51 9.35
C VAL A 76 -2.63 -0.83 9.18
N MET A 77 -1.74 0.16 9.29
CA MET A 77 -0.29 -0.07 9.20
C MET A 77 0.19 -1.01 10.28
N LYS A 78 -0.21 -0.79 11.55
CA LYS A 78 0.21 -1.65 12.66
C LYS A 78 -0.33 -3.08 12.51
N TRP A 79 -1.58 -3.23 12.06
CA TRP A 79 -2.13 -4.56 11.76
C TRP A 79 -1.39 -5.25 10.63
N LEU A 80 -0.96 -4.54 9.59
CA LEU A 80 -0.16 -5.12 8.52
C LEU A 80 1.24 -5.54 8.99
N GLU A 81 1.84 -4.85 9.96
CA GLU A 81 3.11 -5.27 10.58
C GLU A 81 2.96 -6.56 11.42
N LEU A 82 1.83 -6.71 12.11
CA LEU A 82 1.62 -7.76 13.11
C LEU A 82 0.93 -9.02 12.55
N ILE A 83 0.19 -8.89 11.45
CA ILE A 83 -0.68 -9.96 10.98
C ILE A 83 0.15 -11.06 10.31
N GLU A 84 0.11 -12.24 10.92
CA GLU A 84 0.63 -13.45 10.30
C GLU A 84 -0.53 -14.15 9.56
N PRO A 85 -0.44 -14.34 8.23
CA PRO A 85 -1.49 -15.00 7.44
C PRO A 85 -1.99 -16.33 8.04
N GLU A 86 -1.10 -17.09 8.67
CA GLU A 86 -1.35 -18.38 9.31
C GLU A 86 -2.30 -18.24 10.51
N ASN A 87 -2.21 -17.15 11.26
CA ASN A 87 -2.88 -16.96 12.55
C ASN A 87 -4.30 -16.41 12.44
N ILE A 88 -4.69 -15.84 11.29
CA ILE A 88 -6.00 -15.19 11.10
C ILE A 88 -7.19 -16.16 11.28
N LYS A 89 -6.98 -17.47 11.11
CA LYS A 89 -8.02 -18.50 11.34
C LYS A 89 -8.01 -19.07 12.75
N LYS A 90 -6.96 -18.84 13.55
CA LYS A 90 -6.82 -19.39 14.91
C LYS A 90 -7.55 -18.57 15.97
N GLY A 91 -8.29 -17.52 15.57
CA GLY A 91 -9.26 -16.83 16.43
C GLY A 91 -8.69 -16.19 17.70
N LYS A 92 -7.37 -15.99 17.78
CA LYS A 92 -6.67 -15.50 18.97
C LYS A 92 -5.85 -14.26 18.68
N TYR A 93 -6.44 -13.28 18.00
CA TYR A 93 -5.97 -11.91 18.22
C TYR A 93 -6.90 -11.33 19.29
N GLU A 94 -6.73 -11.80 20.53
CA GLU A 94 -7.11 -11.03 21.74
C GLU A 94 -6.03 -9.96 21.86
N TRP A 95 -6.15 -8.89 21.08
CA TRP A 95 -5.26 -7.75 21.21
C TRP A 95 -6.07 -6.64 21.79
N ASP A 96 -5.67 -6.19 22.98
CA ASP A 96 -6.32 -5.10 23.68
C ASP A 96 -6.41 -3.87 22.79
N ASN A 97 -7.44 -3.04 23.02
CA ASN A 97 -7.53 -1.76 22.35
C ASN A 97 -6.32 -0.90 22.80
N TRP A 98 -5.38 -0.64 21.88
CA TRP A 98 -4.20 0.17 22.14
C TRP A 98 -4.57 1.47 22.88
N THR A 99 -3.73 1.86 23.83
CA THR A 99 -3.91 3.15 24.52
C THR A 99 -3.63 4.29 23.54
N GLN A 100 -4.09 5.49 23.86
CA GLN A 100 -3.84 6.62 22.96
C GLN A 100 -2.33 6.94 22.91
N GLU A 101 -1.62 6.73 24.03
CA GLU A 101 -0.17 6.90 24.11
C GLU A 101 0.59 5.93 23.19
N GLU A 102 0.14 4.67 23.09
CA GLU A 102 0.70 3.71 22.12
C GLU A 102 0.44 4.14 20.68
N VAL A 103 -0.78 4.58 20.38
CA VAL A 103 -1.14 5.07 19.04
C VAL A 103 -0.30 6.31 18.68
N ASP A 104 -0.11 7.23 19.63
CA ASP A 104 0.70 8.43 19.45
C ASP A 104 2.17 8.08 19.23
N HIS A 105 2.68 7.09 19.95
CA HIS A 105 4.01 6.54 19.72
C HIS A 105 4.15 6.02 18.27
N TYR A 106 3.19 5.22 17.79
CA TYR A 106 3.21 4.72 16.42
C TYR A 106 3.12 5.83 15.37
N ARG A 107 2.37 6.92 15.63
CA ARG A 107 2.34 8.08 14.73
C ARG A 107 3.73 8.68 14.56
N VAL A 108 4.45 8.90 15.66
CA VAL A 108 5.82 9.45 15.63
C VAL A 108 6.77 8.47 14.95
N GLU A 109 6.68 7.19 15.29
CA GLU A 109 7.50 6.13 14.70
C GLU A 109 7.34 6.08 13.17
N TYR A 110 6.11 5.96 12.69
CA TYR A 110 5.83 5.87 11.26
C TYR A 110 6.17 7.15 10.51
N ALA A 111 5.91 8.32 11.09
CA ALA A 111 6.33 9.59 10.50
C ALA A 111 7.85 9.65 10.33
N SER A 112 8.61 9.20 11.34
CA SER A 112 10.08 9.13 11.29
C SER A 112 10.55 8.15 10.22
N ARG A 113 10.01 6.93 10.17
CA ARG A 113 10.35 5.92 9.15
C ARG A 113 10.10 6.44 7.73
N ILE A 114 8.98 7.13 7.51
CA ILE A 114 8.68 7.74 6.21
C ILE A 114 9.69 8.85 5.91
N LEU A 115 9.87 9.81 6.82
CA LEU A 115 10.74 10.97 6.62
C LEU A 115 12.17 10.56 6.29
N PHE A 116 12.71 9.59 7.02
CA PHE A 116 14.09 9.12 6.86
C PHE A 116 14.23 7.89 5.96
N SER A 117 13.16 7.49 5.26
CA SER A 117 13.20 6.37 4.33
C SER A 117 14.22 6.62 3.21
N GLU A 118 14.84 5.54 2.75
CA GLU A 118 15.79 5.61 1.65
C GLU A 118 15.13 6.20 0.38
N MET A 119 13.86 5.85 0.12
CA MET A 119 13.09 6.43 -0.97
C MET A 119 13.01 7.95 -0.90
N ASN A 120 12.77 8.53 0.28
CA ASN A 120 12.73 9.99 0.43
C ASN A 120 14.12 10.61 0.26
N LYS A 121 15.19 9.96 0.75
CA LYS A 121 16.57 10.42 0.50
C LYS A 121 16.91 10.45 -0.98
N GLN A 122 16.52 9.41 -1.73
CA GLN A 122 16.75 9.31 -3.16
C GLN A 122 15.94 10.34 -3.94
N ARG A 123 14.66 10.53 -3.58
CA ARG A 123 13.82 11.61 -4.14
C ARG A 123 14.48 12.97 -3.92
N ASP A 124 14.92 13.26 -2.70
CA ASP A 124 15.51 14.55 -2.36
C ASP A 124 16.85 14.76 -3.09
N ARG A 125 17.63 13.70 -3.29
CA ARG A 125 18.83 13.74 -4.15
C ARG A 125 18.47 14.08 -5.60
N ALA A 126 17.51 13.37 -6.19
CA ALA A 126 17.08 13.62 -7.56
C ALA A 126 16.54 15.05 -7.76
N ILE A 127 15.80 15.58 -6.78
CA ILE A 127 15.33 16.98 -6.81
C ILE A 127 16.50 17.97 -6.76
N ARG A 128 17.51 17.71 -5.91
CA ARG A 128 18.70 18.56 -5.82
C ARG A 128 19.51 18.55 -7.11
N GLU A 129 19.78 17.38 -7.66
CA GLU A 129 20.53 17.21 -8.92
C GLU A 129 19.78 17.87 -10.09
N SER A 130 18.47 17.65 -10.21
CA SER A 130 17.64 18.32 -11.22
C SER A 130 17.66 19.85 -11.08
N SER A 131 17.64 20.36 -9.85
CA SER A 131 17.72 21.80 -9.59
C SER A 131 19.10 22.37 -9.89
N ALA A 132 20.17 21.64 -9.61
CA ALA A 132 21.53 22.01 -10.00
C ALA A 132 21.66 22.12 -11.52
N ILE A 133 21.12 21.15 -12.28
CA ILE A 133 21.09 21.17 -13.75
C ILE A 133 20.32 22.38 -14.29
N ARG A 134 19.18 22.73 -13.68
CA ARG A 134 18.40 23.92 -14.10
C ARG A 134 19.11 25.23 -13.82
N LEU A 135 19.87 25.31 -12.71
CA LEU A 135 20.56 26.52 -12.27
C LEU A 135 21.92 26.70 -12.94
N SER A 136 22.64 25.63 -13.25
CA SER A 136 23.72 25.67 -14.23
C SER A 136 23.09 26.07 -15.55
N LYS A 137 23.36 27.29 -16.03
CA LYS A 137 22.86 27.76 -17.34
C LYS A 137 22.96 26.61 -18.34
N PRO A 138 21.88 26.29 -19.09
CA PRO A 138 22.05 25.46 -20.26
C PRO A 138 23.16 26.12 -21.06
N SER A 139 24.19 25.34 -21.45
CA SER A 139 25.17 25.80 -22.43
C SER A 139 24.43 26.59 -23.52
N SER A 140 24.97 27.71 -23.99
CA SER A 140 24.32 28.52 -25.04
C SER A 140 23.97 27.71 -26.30
N VAL A 141 24.56 26.51 -26.43
CA VAL A 141 24.22 25.48 -27.41
C VAL A 141 22.79 24.93 -27.22
N LEU A 142 22.33 24.70 -25.99
CA LEU A 142 20.99 24.12 -25.70
C LEU A 142 19.83 25.11 -25.90
N LEU A 143 20.11 26.42 -25.96
CA LEU A 143 19.10 27.46 -26.15
C LEU A 143 18.96 27.89 -27.62
N SER A 144 19.81 27.37 -28.51
CA SER A 144 19.70 27.62 -29.94
C SER A 144 18.64 26.70 -30.56
N PRO A 145 17.65 27.23 -31.30
CA PRO A 145 16.69 26.40 -32.03
C PRO A 145 17.33 25.57 -33.16
N PHE A 146 18.64 25.73 -33.39
CA PHE A 146 19.41 25.03 -34.44
C PHE A 146 20.32 23.92 -33.92
N CYS A 147 20.37 23.66 -32.60
CA CYS A 147 21.23 22.62 -32.05
C CYS A 147 20.45 21.30 -31.87
N GLN A 148 20.76 20.32 -32.72
CA GLN A 148 20.35 18.92 -32.52
C GLN A 148 21.37 18.23 -31.62
N ILE A 149 20.91 17.73 -30.48
CA ILE A 149 21.73 16.88 -29.60
C ILE A 149 21.57 15.45 -30.10
N ASN A 150 22.68 14.84 -30.53
CA ASN A 150 22.68 13.44 -30.92
C ASN A 150 23.10 12.57 -29.73
N SER A 151 22.75 11.28 -29.79
CA SER A 151 23.09 10.31 -28.73
C SER A 151 24.59 10.14 -28.50
N ALA A 152 25.43 10.54 -29.47
CA ALA A 152 26.89 10.56 -29.34
C ALA A 152 27.44 11.72 -28.48
N ASP A 153 26.64 12.74 -28.18
CA ASP A 153 27.06 13.95 -27.45
C ASP A 153 26.86 13.84 -25.92
N ILE A 154 26.28 12.74 -25.44
CA ILE A 154 26.11 12.47 -24.00
C ILE A 154 27.29 11.61 -23.55
N GLU A 155 28.29 12.23 -22.92
CA GLU A 155 29.36 11.49 -22.25
C GLU A 155 28.78 10.63 -21.12
N THR A 156 28.98 9.32 -21.24
CA THR A 156 28.61 8.31 -20.25
C THR A 156 29.72 8.26 -19.20
N GLY A 157 29.62 9.13 -18.20
CA GLY A 157 30.42 9.09 -16.97
C GLY A 157 29.79 8.23 -15.89
#